data_AF-A0A5M8SK52-F1
#
_entry.id   AF-A0A5M8SK52-F1
#
_cell.length_a   1.000
_cell.length_b   1.000
_cell.length_c   1.000
_cell.angle_alpha   90.00
_cell.angle_beta   90.00
_cell.angle_gamma   90.00
#
_symmetry.space_group_name_H-M   'P 1'
#
loop_
_entity.id
_entity.type
_entity.pdbx_description
1 polymer ?
#
loop_
_entity_poly.entity_id
_entity_poly.type
_entity_poly.pdbx_seq_one_letter_code
_entity_poly.pdbx_strand_id
1 'polypeptide(L)'
;MNDFKLPKFANEAEEAKWWFENQQLVSDEFQKAAKEGRLRRGGIKRLLAERGIPFQEPGPTPTTTIRLDPEDIAKAREQAAERGLRYQTYLKMIIHEALRAAEEKRKAS
;
A
#
# COMPACT_ATOMS: atom_id res chain seq x y z
N MET A 1 -6.03 28.67 14.54
CA MET A 1 -6.04 27.68 13.44
C MET A 1 -4.61 27.56 12.96
N ASN A 2 -3.85 26.57 13.44
CA ASN A 2 -2.53 26.32 12.87
C ASN A 2 -2.72 25.54 11.59
N ASP A 3 -2.27 26.13 10.49
CA ASP A 3 -2.40 25.63 9.14
C ASP A 3 -1.32 24.56 8.95
N PHE A 4 -1.57 23.32 9.41
CA PHE A 4 -0.67 22.18 9.17
C PHE A 4 -0.66 21.87 7.67
N LYS A 5 0.29 22.48 6.96
CA LYS A 5 0.51 22.27 5.52
C LYS A 5 1.60 21.24 5.34
N LEU A 6 1.22 20.07 4.81
CA LEU A 6 2.19 19.08 4.37
C LEU A 6 3.05 19.69 3.25
N PRO A 7 4.39 19.64 3.35
CA PRO A 7 5.26 20.07 2.26
C PRO A 7 5.00 19.25 1.00
N LYS A 8 5.30 19.82 -0.18
CA LYS A 8 5.42 19.03 -1.41
C LYS A 8 6.82 18.43 -1.43
N PHE A 9 6.92 17.11 -1.43
CA PHE A 9 8.19 16.39 -1.55
C PHE A 9 8.50 16.09 -3.02
N ALA A 10 9.78 16.16 -3.40
CA ALA A 10 10.20 15.82 -4.75
C ALA A 10 10.48 14.32 -4.91
N ASN A 11 10.83 13.62 -3.81
CA ASN A 11 11.10 12.19 -3.79
C ASN A 11 10.71 11.54 -2.45
N GLU A 12 10.64 10.21 -2.43
CA GLU A 12 10.24 9.41 -1.27
C GLU A 12 11.25 9.50 -0.10
N ALA A 13 12.53 9.68 -0.39
CA ALA A 13 13.58 9.77 0.65
C ALA A 13 13.48 11.08 1.45
N GLU A 14 13.18 12.19 0.78
CA GLU A 14 12.90 13.49 1.41
C GLU A 14 11.64 13.44 2.26
N GLU A 15 10.59 12.79 1.76
CA GLU A 15 9.37 12.56 2.51
C GLU A 15 9.63 11.76 3.78
N ALA A 16 10.34 10.62 3.68
CA ALA A 16 10.66 9.76 4.81
C ALA A 16 11.49 10.49 5.89
N LYS A 17 12.48 11.30 5.47
CA LYS A 17 13.29 12.09 6.39
C LYS A 17 12.45 13.14 7.12
N TRP A 18 11.58 13.84 6.40
CA TRP A 18 10.67 14.81 7.00
C TRP A 18 9.72 14.16 8.01
N TRP A 19 9.15 12.99 7.68
CA TRP A 19 8.31 12.23 8.61
C TRP A 19 9.06 11.85 9.88
N PHE A 20 10.32 11.42 9.78
CA PHE A 20 11.16 11.07 10.92
C PHE A 20 11.46 12.27 11.81
N GLU A 21 11.80 13.42 11.22
CA GLU A 21 12.13 14.62 11.98
C GLU A 21 10.89 15.29 12.61
N ASN A 22 9.71 15.13 12.00
CA ASN A 22 8.47 15.82 12.40
C ASN A 22 7.47 14.91 13.14
N GLN A 23 7.91 13.75 13.65
CA GLN A 23 7.03 12.76 14.30
C GLN A 23 6.22 13.34 15.45
N GLN A 24 6.84 14.14 16.33
CA GLN A 24 6.14 14.72 17.49
C GLN A 24 5.07 15.72 17.05
N LEU A 25 5.38 16.58 16.09
CA LEU A 25 4.45 17.57 15.56
C LEU A 25 3.24 16.91 14.89
N VAL A 26 3.47 15.84 14.12
CA VAL A 26 2.40 15.04 13.53
C VAL A 26 1.54 14.38 14.61
N SER A 27 2.17 13.80 15.64
CA SER A 27 1.46 13.17 16.77
C SER A 27 0.56 14.15 17.51
N ASP A 28 1.06 15.33 17.84
CA ASP A 28 0.30 16.35 18.56
C ASP A 28 -0.89 16.87 17.75
N GLU A 29 -0.72 17.04 16.43
CA GLU A 29 -1.80 17.43 15.53
C GLU A 29 -2.86 16.32 15.41
N PHE A 30 -2.45 15.05 15.33
CA PHE A 30 -3.38 13.92 15.35
C PHE A 30 -4.18 13.85 16.65
N GLN A 31 -3.55 14.10 17.80
CA GLN A 31 -4.23 14.14 19.10
C GLN A 31 -5.23 15.29 19.20
N LYS A 32 -4.89 16.47 18.67
CA LYS A 32 -5.82 17.62 18.60
C LYS A 32 -7.01 17.29 17.69
N ALA A 33 -6.74 16.79 16.49
CA ALA A 33 -7.79 16.38 15.55
C ALA A 33 -8.70 15.28 16.13
N ALA A 34 -8.17 14.40 16.99
CA ALA A 34 -8.96 13.41 17.72
C ALA A 34 -9.92 14.08 18.72
N LYS A 35 -9.40 15.02 19.52
CA LYS A 35 -10.20 15.76 20.51
C LYS A 35 -11.28 16.62 19.86
N GLU A 36 -10.99 17.19 18.69
CA GLU A 36 -11.92 18.02 17.92
C GLU A 36 -12.89 17.20 17.05
N GLY A 37 -12.80 15.86 17.04
CA GLY A 37 -13.64 15.00 16.19
C GLY A 37 -13.39 15.16 14.69
N ARG A 38 -12.26 15.77 14.31
CA ARG A 38 -11.87 16.00 12.91
C ARG A 38 -11.21 14.77 12.28
N LEU A 39 -10.86 13.74 13.06
CA LEU A 39 -10.35 12.49 12.52
C LEU A 39 -11.36 11.87 11.56
N ARG A 40 -10.91 11.62 10.33
CA ARG A 40 -11.71 10.97 9.30
C ARG A 40 -11.08 9.64 8.95
N ARG A 41 -11.92 8.61 8.84
CA ARG A 41 -11.52 7.32 8.27
C ARG A 41 -11.79 7.34 6.78
N GLY A 42 -10.80 6.93 6.00
CA GLY A 42 -10.87 6.88 4.55
C GLY A 42 -9.45 7.00 4.01
N GLY A 43 -8.87 5.87 3.61
CA GLY A 43 -7.53 5.84 3.02
C GLY A 43 -7.52 6.46 1.61
N ILE A 44 -6.76 5.83 0.71
CA ILE A 44 -6.54 6.26 -0.68
C ILE A 44 -7.84 6.70 -1.38
N LYS A 45 -8.95 5.97 -1.21
CA LYS A 45 -10.26 6.30 -1.80
C LYS A 45 -10.76 7.71 -1.49
N ARG A 46 -10.61 8.17 -0.24
CA ARG A 46 -11.07 9.51 0.17
C ARG A 46 -10.14 10.60 -0.38
N LEU A 47 -8.83 10.37 -0.32
CA LEU A 47 -7.82 11.28 -0.85
C LEU A 47 -7.99 11.48 -2.36
N LEU A 48 -8.32 10.42 -3.10
CA LEU A 48 -8.65 10.52 -4.52
C LEU A 48 -9.96 11.29 -4.75
N ALA A 49 -11.00 11.01 -3.96
CA ALA A 49 -12.29 11.71 -4.06
C ALA A 49 -12.17 13.22 -3.80
N GLU A 50 -11.40 13.65 -2.79
CA GLU A 50 -11.14 15.07 -2.49
C GLU A 50 -10.35 15.75 -3.60
N ARG A 51 -9.56 15.00 -4.38
CA ARG A 51 -8.82 15.49 -5.56
C ARG A 51 -9.62 15.39 -6.87
N GLY A 52 -10.88 14.98 -6.81
CA GLY A 52 -11.72 14.76 -8.01
C GLY A 52 -11.24 13.61 -8.89
N ILE A 53 -10.36 12.74 -8.38
CA ILE A 53 -9.85 11.58 -9.10
C ILE A 53 -10.81 10.42 -8.83
N PRO A 54 -11.43 9.82 -9.87
CA PRO A 54 -12.28 8.66 -9.67
C PRO A 54 -11.46 7.50 -9.14
N PHE A 55 -11.77 7.06 -7.92
CA PHE A 55 -11.26 5.79 -7.40
C PHE A 55 -12.07 4.68 -8.06
N GLN A 56 -11.52 4.06 -9.11
CA GLN A 56 -12.07 2.81 -9.63
C GLN A 56 -11.92 1.76 -8.53
N GLU A 57 -13.03 1.40 -7.92
CA GLU A 57 -13.05 0.17 -7.12
C GLU A 57 -12.71 -0.98 -8.07
N PRO A 58 -11.65 -1.75 -7.80
CA PRO A 58 -11.40 -2.94 -8.58
C PRO A 58 -12.66 -3.80 -8.48
N GLY A 59 -13.22 -4.19 -9.63
CA GLY A 59 -14.37 -5.07 -9.68
C GLY A 59 -14.11 -6.34 -8.86
N PRO A 60 -15.17 -7.04 -8.42
CA PRO A 60 -15.02 -8.25 -7.61
C PRO A 60 -14.06 -9.20 -8.31
N THR A 61 -12.90 -9.44 -7.68
CA THR A 61 -11.89 -10.34 -8.25
C THR A 61 -12.49 -11.75 -8.23
N PRO A 62 -12.52 -12.47 -9.36
CA PRO A 62 -13.01 -13.84 -9.36
C PRO A 62 -12.18 -14.68 -8.38
N THR A 63 -12.88 -15.53 -7.62
CA THR A 63 -12.22 -16.46 -6.70
C THR A 63 -11.69 -17.65 -7.48
N THR A 64 -10.39 -17.91 -7.37
CA THR A 64 -9.73 -19.06 -8.00
C THR A 64 -9.12 -19.95 -6.93
N THR A 65 -9.40 -21.25 -6.98
CA THR A 65 -8.75 -22.25 -6.13
C THR A 65 -7.59 -22.88 -6.89
N ILE A 66 -6.39 -22.84 -6.31
CA ILE A 66 -5.17 -23.44 -6.89
C ILE A 66 -4.64 -24.45 -5.88
N ARG A 67 -4.23 -25.63 -6.36
CA ARG A 67 -3.51 -26.62 -5.54
C ARG A 67 -2.02 -26.33 -5.63
N LEU A 68 -1.37 -26.21 -4.47
CA LEU A 68 0.06 -25.97 -4.35
C LEU A 68 0.67 -27.12 -3.55
N ASP A 69 1.94 -27.41 -3.84
CA ASP A 69 2.70 -28.36 -3.04
C ASP A 69 2.83 -27.84 -1.58
N PRO A 70 2.71 -28.71 -0.56
CA PRO A 70 2.93 -28.31 0.82
C PRO A 70 4.26 -27.60 1.07
N GLU A 71 5.33 -27.99 0.37
CA GLU A 71 6.65 -27.36 0.47
C GLU A 71 6.64 -25.93 -0.06
N ASP A 72 5.98 -25.70 -1.21
CA ASP A 72 5.81 -24.37 -1.79
C ASP A 72 4.95 -23.46 -0.90
N ILE A 73 3.92 -24.02 -0.25
CA ILE A 73 3.09 -23.28 0.71
C ILE A 73 3.94 -22.84 1.90
N ALA A 74 4.78 -23.72 2.45
CA ALA A 74 5.65 -23.39 3.58
C ALA A 74 6.64 -22.28 3.20
N LYS A 75 7.32 -22.43 2.05
CA LYS A 75 8.27 -21.44 1.54
C LYS A 75 7.65 -20.07 1.28
N ALA A 76 6.47 -20.05 0.66
CA ALA A 76 5.77 -18.79 0.39
C ALA A 76 5.27 -18.10 1.68
N ARG A 77 5.03 -18.84 2.77
CA ARG A 77 4.69 -18.25 4.08
C ARG A 77 5.90 -17.60 4.74
N GLU A 78 7.06 -18.27 4.70
CA GLU A 78 8.32 -17.73 5.22
C GLU A 78 8.68 -16.43 4.50
N GLN A 79 8.69 -16.45 3.16
CA GLN A 79 9.01 -15.27 2.35
C GLN A 79 8.00 -14.14 2.52
N ALA A 80 6.71 -14.45 2.75
CA ALA A 80 5.71 -13.45 3.08
C ALA A 80 6.00 -12.78 4.43
N ALA A 81 6.37 -13.57 5.45
CA ALA A 81 6.71 -13.07 6.78
C ALA A 81 7.94 -12.16 6.77
N GLU A 82 9.00 -12.55 6.04
CA GLU A 82 10.20 -11.73 5.85
C GLU A 82 9.89 -10.35 5.25
N ARG A 83 8.93 -10.30 4.33
CA ARG A 83 8.49 -9.04 3.69
C ARG A 83 7.41 -8.30 4.48
N GLY A 84 6.98 -8.81 5.64
CA GLY A 84 5.88 -8.23 6.42
C GLY A 84 4.53 -8.27 5.70
N LEU A 85 4.35 -9.17 4.72
CA LEU A 85 3.15 -9.30 3.91
C LEU A 85 2.28 -10.46 4.38
N ARG A 86 0.97 -10.35 4.15
CA ARG A 86 0.07 -11.50 4.29
C ARG A 86 0.38 -12.51 3.18
N TYR A 87 0.31 -13.80 3.51
CA TYR A 87 0.53 -14.92 2.57
C TYR A 87 -0.24 -14.77 1.24
N GLN A 88 -1.53 -14.45 1.29
CA GLN A 88 -2.33 -14.27 0.06
C GLN A 88 -1.88 -13.06 -0.78
N THR A 89 -1.47 -11.97 -0.13
CA THR A 89 -0.94 -10.79 -0.81
C THR A 89 0.38 -11.12 -1.50
N TYR A 90 1.24 -11.87 -0.81
CA TYR A 90 2.52 -12.31 -1.34
C TYR A 90 2.35 -13.23 -2.56
N LEU A 91 1.45 -14.22 -2.50
CA LEU A 91 1.14 -15.07 -3.65
C LEU A 91 0.62 -14.28 -4.85
N LYS A 92 -0.30 -13.34 -4.64
CA LYS A 92 -0.83 -12.49 -5.72
C LYS A 92 0.29 -11.70 -6.40
N MET A 93 1.24 -11.18 -5.61
CA MET A 93 2.39 -10.43 -6.12
C MET A 93 3.32 -11.31 -6.97
N ILE A 94 3.72 -12.49 -6.48
CA ILE A 94 4.57 -13.42 -7.25
C ILE A 94 3.92 -13.77 -8.58
N ILE A 95 2.63 -14.15 -8.56
CA ILE A 95 1.92 -14.56 -9.78
C ILE A 95 1.92 -13.41 -10.80
N HIS A 96 1.65 -12.19 -10.34
CA HIS A 96 1.64 -11.01 -11.19
C HIS A 96 3.01 -10.72 -11.82
N GLU A 97 4.08 -10.77 -11.03
CA GLU A 97 5.46 -10.57 -11.50
C GLU A 97 5.87 -11.66 -12.50
N ALA A 98 5.58 -12.92 -12.20
CA ALA A 98 5.90 -14.05 -13.07
C ALA A 98 5.18 -13.96 -14.42
N LEU A 99 3.90 -13.56 -14.43
CA LEU A 99 3.13 -13.37 -15.66
C LEU A 99 3.73 -12.26 -16.54
N ARG A 100 4.09 -11.12 -15.96
CA ARG A 100 4.74 -10.02 -16.71
C ARG A 100 6.09 -10.44 -17.26
N ALA A 101 6.92 -11.08 -16.44
CA ALA A 101 8.22 -11.57 -16.89
C ALA A 101 8.09 -12.57 -18.04
N ALA A 102 7.07 -13.45 -18.01
CA ALA A 102 6.79 -14.39 -19.08
C ALA A 102 6.29 -13.70 -20.36
N GLU A 103 5.49 -12.64 -20.24
CA GLU A 103 5.02 -11.83 -21.37
C GLU A 103 6.18 -11.09 -22.05
N GLU A 104 7.04 -10.43 -21.27
CA GLU A 104 8.20 -9.71 -21.80
C GLU A 104 9.16 -10.66 -22.53
N LYS A 105 9.43 -11.85 -21.97
CA LYS A 105 10.22 -12.88 -22.65
C LYS A 105 9.62 -13.31 -23.99
N ARG A 106 8.29 -13.40 -24.09
CA ARG A 106 7.59 -13.78 -25.31
C ARG A 106 7.68 -12.70 -26.39
N LYS A 107 7.58 -11.43 -26.02
CA LYS A 107 7.68 -10.30 -26.95
C LYS A 107 9.10 -10.08 -27.48
N ALA A 108 10.11 -10.52 -26.73
CA ALA A 108 11.51 -10.43 -27.09
C ALA A 108 12.02 -11.60 -27.96
N SER A 109 11.20 -12.62 -28.21
CA SER A 109 11.47 -13.74 -29.14
C SER A 109 10.71 -13.56 -30.45
#